data_AF-A0AAJ6E1X9-F1
#
_entry.id   AF-A0AAJ6E1X9-F1
#
_cell.length_a   1.000
_cell.length_b   1.000
_cell.length_c   1.000
_cell.angle_alpha   90.00
_cell.angle_beta   90.00
_cell.angle_gamma   90.00
#
_symmetry.space_group_name_H-M   'P 1'
#
loop_
_entity.id
_entity.type
_entity.pdbx_description
1 polymer ?
#
loop_
_entity_poly.entity_id
_entity_poly.type
_entity_poly.pdbx_seq_one_letter_code
_entity_poly.pdbx_strand_id
1 'polypeptide(L)'
;MAAYMRLRQICLVAPQLGPVISDIAAIMGLAVCYRDGNVAKYGLENALLPVDTILLEVVAPFRDGTAAGRFIAKTAGRGGYMAIFCCNDPDERGRNANAMGVRTANVIDHAPYHGVQLHPRDCRAAFIEFNHTEGSDDILGPYPPAGPDWQKFIRKDVTRALTGVEMQSPDPQSLAEHWGKIVGVAPGKAEGGVDELTLPNASFRFVRGAGEIMSALEFRVSDVASVLHAAKTKGHAVAGNEFLLGGVTFRVS
;
A
#
# COMPACT_ATOMS: atom_id res chain seq x y z
N MET A 1 22.45 -12.11 -2.88
CA MET A 1 22.00 -10.94 -3.68
C MET A 1 22.40 -9.67 -2.95
N ALA A 2 22.55 -8.53 -3.64
CA ALA A 2 22.74 -7.25 -2.96
C ALA A 2 21.50 -6.90 -2.13
N ALA A 3 21.68 -6.24 -0.98
CA ALA A 3 20.57 -5.82 -0.16
C ALA A 3 19.69 -4.81 -0.92
N TYR A 4 18.37 -5.05 -0.97
CA TYR A 4 17.43 -4.13 -1.59
C TYR A 4 16.13 -4.05 -0.80
N MET A 5 15.45 -2.92 -0.95
CA MET A 5 14.16 -2.65 -0.34
C MET A 5 13.39 -1.70 -1.25
N ARG A 6 12.20 -2.10 -1.70
CA ARG A 6 11.31 -1.26 -2.52
C ARG A 6 9.86 -1.49 -2.16
N LEU A 7 9.05 -0.45 -2.30
CA LEU A 7 7.61 -0.60 -2.18
C LEU A 7 7.10 -1.46 -3.34
N ARG A 8 6.36 -2.54 -3.05
CA ARG A 8 5.81 -3.42 -4.08
C ARG A 8 4.31 -3.27 -4.23
N GLN A 9 3.60 -3.15 -3.11
CA GLN A 9 2.15 -3.09 -3.12
C GLN A 9 1.62 -2.29 -1.93
N ILE A 10 0.54 -1.56 -2.17
CA ILE A 10 -0.28 -0.93 -1.13
C ILE A 10 -1.64 -1.59 -1.16
N CYS A 11 -2.09 -2.09 -0.01
CA CYS A 11 -3.42 -2.63 0.18
C CYS A 11 -4.30 -1.60 0.89
N LEU A 12 -5.43 -1.28 0.27
CA LEU A 12 -6.53 -0.57 0.89
C LEU A 12 -7.63 -1.55 1.30
N VAL A 13 -8.35 -1.24 2.37
CA VAL A 13 -9.53 -1.98 2.79
C VAL A 13 -10.77 -1.11 2.67
N ALA A 14 -11.82 -1.65 2.08
CA ALA A 14 -13.10 -0.97 1.90
C ALA A 14 -14.28 -1.86 2.34
N PRO A 15 -15.44 -1.28 2.71
CA PRO A 15 -16.65 -2.05 3.00
C PRO A 15 -17.16 -2.85 1.80
N GLN A 16 -16.94 -2.33 0.58
CA GLN A 16 -17.38 -2.93 -0.68
C GLN A 16 -16.32 -2.74 -1.75
N LEU A 17 -16.00 -3.82 -2.48
CA LEU A 17 -14.92 -3.80 -3.47
C LEU A 17 -15.32 -3.06 -4.76
N GLY A 18 -16.50 -3.39 -5.30
CA GLY A 18 -16.96 -2.95 -6.62
C GLY A 18 -16.92 -1.44 -6.83
N PRO A 19 -17.56 -0.63 -5.96
CA PRO A 19 -17.57 0.83 -6.11
C PRO A 19 -16.17 1.45 -6.06
N VAL A 20 -15.34 1.03 -5.10
CA VAL A 20 -13.99 1.61 -4.92
C VAL A 20 -13.10 1.27 -6.10
N ILE A 21 -13.09 0.02 -6.57
CA ILE A 21 -12.29 -0.39 -7.72
C ILE A 21 -12.75 0.29 -9.01
N SER A 22 -14.07 0.39 -9.22
CA SER A 22 -14.65 1.09 -10.38
C SER A 22 -14.20 2.55 -10.41
N ASP A 23 -14.24 3.23 -9.27
CA ASP A 23 -13.86 4.65 -9.19
C ASP A 23 -12.35 4.85 -9.33
N ILE A 24 -11.52 4.02 -8.68
CA ILE A 24 -10.06 4.06 -8.87
C ILE A 24 -9.72 3.88 -10.35
N ALA A 25 -10.28 2.86 -11.01
CA ALA A 25 -10.03 2.59 -12.42
C ALA A 25 -10.43 3.77 -13.32
N ALA A 26 -11.64 4.32 -13.10
CA ALA A 26 -12.18 5.40 -13.93
C ALA A 26 -11.46 6.74 -13.71
N ILE A 27 -11.14 7.10 -12.45
CA ILE A 27 -10.54 8.39 -12.10
C ILE A 27 -9.04 8.39 -12.44
N MET A 28 -8.35 7.31 -12.10
CA MET A 28 -6.89 7.21 -12.23
C MET A 28 -6.46 6.59 -13.58
N GLY A 29 -7.40 6.20 -14.44
CA GLY A 29 -7.12 5.56 -15.74
C GLY A 29 -6.35 4.25 -15.61
N LEU A 30 -6.65 3.48 -14.58
CA LEU A 30 -6.00 2.20 -14.26
C LEU A 30 -6.86 1.02 -14.70
N ALA A 31 -6.24 -0.15 -14.90
CA ALA A 31 -6.94 -1.38 -15.23
C ALA A 31 -6.74 -2.43 -14.14
N VAL A 32 -7.80 -3.16 -13.79
CA VAL A 32 -7.68 -4.32 -12.91
C VAL A 32 -6.88 -5.40 -13.63
N CYS A 33 -5.75 -5.81 -13.06
CA CYS A 33 -4.95 -6.89 -13.62
C CYS A 33 -5.37 -8.27 -13.11
N TYR A 34 -5.86 -8.34 -11.86
CA TYR A 34 -6.13 -9.61 -11.22
C TYR A 34 -7.11 -9.50 -10.06
N ARG A 35 -7.77 -10.62 -9.80
CA ARG A 35 -8.61 -10.88 -8.62
C ARG A 35 -8.14 -12.21 -8.03
N ASP A 36 -7.51 -12.15 -6.89
CA ASP A 36 -6.88 -13.30 -6.26
C ASP A 36 -7.89 -14.10 -5.42
N GLY A 37 -8.20 -15.32 -5.87
CA GLY A 37 -9.06 -16.24 -5.11
C GLY A 37 -8.46 -16.65 -3.76
N ASN A 38 -7.16 -16.52 -3.55
CA ASN A 38 -6.50 -16.93 -2.30
C ASN A 38 -6.91 -16.08 -1.10
N VAL A 39 -7.41 -14.86 -1.31
CA VAL A 39 -7.90 -14.03 -0.20
C VAL A 39 -9.23 -14.52 0.37
N ALA A 40 -9.94 -15.40 -0.34
CA ALA A 40 -11.22 -15.94 0.12
C ALA A 40 -11.10 -16.77 1.40
N LYS A 41 -9.93 -17.37 1.67
CA LYS A 41 -9.65 -18.08 2.94
C LYS A 41 -9.72 -17.16 4.16
N TYR A 42 -9.53 -15.86 3.97
CA TYR A 42 -9.68 -14.82 4.99
C TYR A 42 -11.08 -14.18 5.00
N GLY A 43 -12.01 -14.67 4.17
CA GLY A 43 -13.34 -14.09 3.99
C GLY A 43 -13.35 -12.77 3.23
N LEU A 44 -12.32 -12.54 2.39
CA LEU A 44 -12.14 -11.32 1.61
C LEU A 44 -12.20 -11.60 0.12
N GLU A 45 -12.66 -10.61 -0.64
CA GLU A 45 -12.42 -10.48 -2.07
C GLU A 45 -11.44 -9.33 -2.33
N ASN A 46 -10.72 -9.36 -3.45
CA ASN A 46 -9.79 -8.30 -3.80
C ASN A 46 -9.78 -7.97 -5.30
N ALA A 47 -9.12 -6.86 -5.63
CA ALA A 47 -8.67 -6.56 -6.98
C ALA A 47 -7.36 -5.78 -6.92
N LEU A 48 -6.47 -6.05 -7.86
CA LEU A 48 -5.19 -5.35 -8.01
C LEU A 48 -5.19 -4.52 -9.29
N LEU A 49 -4.66 -3.30 -9.21
CA LEU A 49 -4.38 -2.42 -10.34
C LEU A 49 -2.91 -2.03 -10.32
N PRO A 50 -2.16 -2.23 -11.41
CA PRO A 50 -0.77 -1.82 -11.47
C PRO A 50 -0.65 -0.32 -11.73
N VAL A 51 0.06 0.37 -10.85
CA VAL A 51 0.50 1.76 -10.98
C VAL A 51 1.99 1.75 -11.30
N ASP A 52 2.29 1.68 -12.59
CA ASP A 52 3.63 1.35 -13.09
C ASP A 52 4.16 0.05 -12.45
N THR A 53 5.13 0.13 -11.55
CA THR A 53 5.78 -1.04 -10.93
C THR A 53 5.25 -1.38 -9.53
N ILE A 54 4.35 -0.55 -8.99
CA ILE A 54 3.70 -0.73 -7.68
C ILE A 54 2.26 -1.20 -7.92
N LEU A 55 1.79 -2.15 -7.12
CA LEU A 55 0.42 -2.64 -7.19
C LEU A 55 -0.46 -1.90 -6.17
N LEU A 56 -1.59 -1.36 -6.61
CA LEU A 56 -2.64 -0.87 -5.72
C LEU A 56 -3.71 -1.98 -5.60
N GLU A 57 -3.84 -2.53 -4.40
CA GLU A 57 -4.84 -3.53 -4.08
C GLU A 57 -5.97 -2.89 -3.27
N VAL A 58 -7.21 -3.30 -3.55
CA VAL A 58 -8.33 -3.09 -2.63
C VAL A 58 -8.85 -4.45 -2.20
N VAL A 59 -9.03 -4.65 -0.89
CA VAL A 59 -9.71 -5.80 -0.31
C VAL A 59 -11.04 -5.36 0.31
N ALA A 60 -12.04 -6.23 0.26
CA ALA A 60 -13.30 -6.04 0.98
C ALA A 60 -13.76 -7.35 1.62
N PRO A 61 -14.33 -7.31 2.84
CA PRO A 61 -14.89 -8.49 3.46
C PRO A 61 -16.22 -8.89 2.84
N PHE A 62 -16.38 -10.17 2.47
CA PHE A 62 -17.68 -10.75 2.09
C PHE A 62 -18.24 -11.67 3.18
N ARG A 63 -17.48 -11.92 4.26
CA ARG A 63 -17.92 -12.62 5.47
C ARG A 63 -17.82 -11.70 6.69
N ASP A 64 -18.72 -11.90 7.65
CA ASP A 64 -18.66 -11.21 8.94
C ASP A 64 -17.48 -11.70 9.79
N GLY A 65 -17.07 -10.87 10.76
CA GLY A 65 -16.05 -11.25 11.73
C GLY A 65 -14.62 -11.35 11.18
N THR A 66 -14.35 -10.81 9.99
CA THR A 66 -13.00 -10.76 9.41
C THR A 66 -12.11 -9.73 10.11
N ALA A 67 -10.78 -9.88 9.99
CA ALA A 67 -9.83 -8.88 10.48
C ALA A 67 -10.00 -7.53 9.76
N ALA A 68 -10.24 -7.55 8.45
CA ALA A 68 -10.56 -6.38 7.63
C ALA A 68 -11.84 -5.68 8.10
N GLY A 69 -12.93 -6.43 8.32
CA GLY A 69 -14.20 -5.86 8.81
C GLY A 69 -14.05 -5.19 10.18
N ARG A 70 -13.34 -5.84 11.11
CA ARG A 70 -13.01 -5.23 12.42
C ARG A 70 -12.16 -3.97 12.29
N PHE A 71 -11.21 -3.95 11.34
CA PHE A 71 -10.39 -2.78 11.09
C PHE A 71 -11.23 -1.59 10.62
N ILE A 72 -12.07 -1.77 9.59
CA ILE A 72 -12.97 -0.73 9.06
C ILE A 72 -13.84 -0.14 10.18
N ALA A 73 -14.44 -1.00 11.01
CA ALA A 73 -15.27 -0.56 12.13
C ALA A 73 -14.48 0.24 13.17
N LYS A 74 -13.27 -0.23 13.53
CA LYS A 74 -12.40 0.43 14.51
C LYS A 74 -11.89 1.79 14.02
N THR A 75 -11.63 1.93 12.72
CA THR A 75 -11.03 3.14 12.15
C THR A 75 -12.05 4.12 11.59
N ALA A 76 -13.36 3.87 11.79
CA ALA A 76 -14.43 4.67 11.21
C ALA A 76 -14.30 4.83 9.68
N GLY A 77 -13.93 3.75 8.99
CA GLY A 77 -13.84 3.71 7.53
C GLY A 77 -12.51 4.18 6.92
N ARG A 78 -11.44 4.36 7.72
CA ARG A 78 -10.09 4.54 7.13
C ARG A 78 -9.65 3.26 6.45
N GLY A 79 -9.02 3.40 5.28
CA GLY A 79 -8.75 2.27 4.40
C GLY A 79 -7.29 1.91 4.23
N GLY A 80 -6.33 2.73 4.66
CA GLY A 80 -4.90 2.41 4.55
C GLY A 80 -4.56 1.19 5.41
N TYR A 81 -4.37 0.02 4.78
CA TYR A 81 -4.40 -1.27 5.46
C TYR A 81 -3.03 -1.93 5.57
N MET A 82 -2.32 -2.08 4.45
CA MET A 82 -1.02 -2.78 4.40
C MET A 82 -0.05 -2.12 3.42
N ALA A 83 1.22 -2.04 3.80
CA ALA A 83 2.35 -1.76 2.93
C ALA A 83 3.19 -3.02 2.76
N ILE A 84 3.40 -3.41 1.50
CA ILE A 84 4.07 -4.66 1.14
C ILE A 84 5.35 -4.28 0.39
N PHE A 85 6.48 -4.77 0.89
CA PHE A 85 7.80 -4.46 0.39
C PHE A 85 8.44 -5.67 -0.26
N CYS A 86 9.09 -5.46 -1.39
CA CYS A 86 9.99 -6.46 -1.97
C CYS A 86 11.41 -6.23 -1.44
N CYS A 87 12.05 -7.30 -0.98
CA CYS A 87 13.40 -7.27 -0.42
C CYS A 87 14.17 -8.55 -0.74
N ASN A 88 15.48 -8.54 -0.51
CA ASN A 88 16.36 -9.67 -0.80
C ASN A 88 16.14 -10.90 0.10
N ASP A 89 15.75 -10.70 1.35
CA ASP A 89 15.55 -11.78 2.33
C ASP A 89 14.41 -11.39 3.31
N PRO A 90 13.19 -11.87 3.07
CA PRO A 90 12.04 -11.63 3.94
C PRO A 90 12.23 -12.18 5.36
N ASP A 91 12.95 -13.30 5.53
CA ASP A 91 13.17 -13.93 6.84
C ASP A 91 14.16 -13.13 7.66
N GLU A 92 15.21 -12.59 7.05
CA GLU A 92 16.13 -11.65 7.71
C GLU A 92 15.36 -10.43 8.20
N ARG A 93 14.50 -9.84 7.38
CA ARG A 93 13.67 -8.70 7.79
C ARG A 93 12.71 -9.06 8.92
N GLY A 94 12.09 -10.23 8.85
CA GLY A 94 11.28 -10.78 9.93
C GLY A 94 12.06 -10.95 11.24
N ARG A 95 13.26 -11.53 11.19
CA ARG A 95 14.15 -11.68 12.36
C ARG A 95 14.55 -10.33 12.96
N ASN A 96 14.89 -9.36 12.12
CA ASN A 96 15.25 -8.01 12.57
C ASN A 96 14.07 -7.32 13.27
N ALA A 97 12.86 -7.43 12.73
CA ALA A 97 11.63 -6.94 13.35
C ALA A 97 11.34 -7.65 14.70
N ASN A 98 11.47 -8.98 14.73
CA ASN A 98 11.26 -9.76 15.95
C ASN A 98 12.25 -9.37 17.06
N ALA A 99 13.51 -9.08 16.72
CA ALA A 99 14.54 -8.67 17.68
C ALA A 99 14.22 -7.33 18.39
N MET A 100 13.37 -6.49 17.79
CA MET A 100 12.86 -5.25 18.40
C MET A 100 11.42 -5.37 18.93
N GLY A 101 10.91 -6.61 19.08
CA GLY A 101 9.59 -6.88 19.67
C GLY A 101 8.41 -6.79 18.70
N VAL A 102 8.65 -6.68 17.40
CA VAL A 102 7.60 -6.69 16.36
C VAL A 102 7.38 -8.12 15.90
N ARG A 103 6.27 -8.75 16.32
CA ARG A 103 6.03 -10.18 16.09
C ARG A 103 5.74 -10.48 14.62
N THR A 104 6.09 -11.68 14.18
CA THR A 104 5.58 -12.25 12.92
C THR A 104 4.15 -12.77 13.11
N ALA A 105 3.23 -12.42 12.20
CA ALA A 105 1.85 -12.90 12.21
C ALA A 105 1.63 -14.09 11.28
N ASN A 106 2.33 -14.13 10.15
CA ASN A 106 2.17 -15.19 9.16
C ASN A 106 3.43 -15.28 8.27
N VAL A 107 3.72 -16.49 7.80
CA VAL A 107 4.75 -16.76 6.81
C VAL A 107 4.08 -17.48 5.64
N ILE A 108 4.29 -16.96 4.44
CA ILE A 108 3.77 -17.50 3.18
C ILE A 108 4.95 -18.15 2.47
N ASP A 109 5.01 -19.47 2.53
CA ASP A 109 6.04 -20.27 1.87
C ASP A 109 5.41 -21.03 0.69
N HIS A 110 5.36 -20.39 -0.47
CA HIS A 110 4.76 -20.95 -1.67
C HIS A 110 5.46 -20.48 -2.94
N ALA A 111 6.39 -21.30 -3.45
CA ALA A 111 7.17 -20.99 -4.65
C ALA A 111 6.28 -20.53 -5.82
N PRO A 112 6.67 -19.47 -6.55
CA PRO A 112 7.93 -18.74 -6.41
C PRO A 112 7.91 -17.63 -5.34
N TYR A 113 6.83 -17.47 -4.57
CA TYR A 113 6.63 -16.39 -3.60
C TYR A 113 6.98 -16.79 -2.17
N HIS A 114 7.81 -15.98 -1.52
CA HIS A 114 8.05 -16.07 -0.08
C HIS A 114 7.70 -14.74 0.59
N GLY A 115 6.88 -14.78 1.63
CA GLY A 115 6.39 -13.58 2.33
C GLY A 115 6.39 -13.72 3.83
N VAL A 116 6.77 -12.66 4.55
CA VAL A 116 6.72 -12.55 6.00
C VAL A 116 5.85 -11.36 6.38
N GLN A 117 4.70 -11.65 6.98
CA GLN A 117 3.73 -10.66 7.43
C GLN A 117 3.93 -10.39 8.92
N LEU A 118 4.11 -9.12 9.27
CA LEU A 118 4.30 -8.70 10.65
C LEU A 118 2.96 -8.44 11.35
N HIS A 119 2.96 -8.57 12.68
CA HIS A 119 1.77 -8.40 13.50
C HIS A 119 1.36 -6.93 13.52
N PRO A 120 0.10 -6.62 13.15
CA PRO A 120 -0.31 -5.26 12.85
C PRO A 120 -0.31 -4.33 14.05
N ARG A 121 -0.59 -4.87 15.25
CA ARG A 121 -0.49 -4.11 16.50
C ARG A 121 0.91 -3.55 16.73
N ASP A 122 1.93 -4.25 16.26
CA ASP A 122 3.32 -3.93 16.54
C ASP A 122 3.92 -3.09 15.39
N CYS A 123 3.34 -3.15 14.18
CA CYS A 123 3.73 -2.31 13.05
C CYS A 123 3.30 -0.85 13.21
N ARG A 124 2.29 -0.59 14.04
CA ARG A 124 1.55 0.70 14.11
C ARG A 124 0.89 1.00 12.75
N ALA A 125 0.25 2.16 12.59
CA ALA A 125 -0.30 2.78 11.37
C ALA A 125 -0.80 1.95 10.16
N ALA A 126 -0.03 0.98 9.64
CA ALA A 126 -0.44 -0.01 8.64
C ALA A 126 0.28 -1.36 8.85
N PHE A 127 -0.29 -2.44 8.32
CA PHE A 127 0.36 -3.76 8.30
C PHE A 127 1.62 -3.70 7.42
N ILE A 128 2.64 -4.47 7.78
CA ILE A 128 3.86 -4.59 6.98
C ILE A 128 4.04 -6.05 6.55
N GLU A 129 4.33 -6.23 5.27
CA GLU A 129 4.80 -7.49 4.72
C GLU A 129 6.12 -7.28 3.98
N PHE A 130 7.05 -8.21 4.18
CA PHE A 130 8.24 -8.35 3.34
C PHE A 130 8.09 -9.55 2.44
N ASN A 131 8.41 -9.43 1.16
CA ASN A 131 8.41 -10.56 0.25
C ASN A 131 9.62 -10.59 -0.68
N HIS A 132 9.87 -11.79 -1.19
CA HIS A 132 10.75 -12.06 -2.30
C HIS A 132 10.05 -13.04 -3.22
N THR A 133 10.08 -12.78 -4.53
CA THR A 133 9.61 -13.75 -5.53
C THR A 133 10.78 -14.16 -6.40
N GLU A 134 10.97 -15.46 -6.59
CA GLU A 134 12.00 -15.96 -7.51
C GLU A 134 11.75 -15.38 -8.92
N GLY A 135 12.79 -14.77 -9.51
CA GLY A 135 12.71 -14.07 -10.79
C GLY A 135 12.21 -12.62 -10.72
N SER A 136 11.93 -12.07 -9.53
CA SER A 136 11.52 -10.66 -9.34
C SER A 136 12.67 -9.67 -9.17
N ASP A 137 13.91 -10.10 -9.45
CA ASP A 137 15.05 -9.22 -9.68
C ASP A 137 14.78 -8.30 -10.88
N ASP A 138 14.02 -8.80 -11.87
CA ASP A 138 13.31 -7.93 -12.82
C ASP A 138 12.12 -7.27 -12.10
N ILE A 139 12.10 -5.94 -12.11
CA ILE A 139 11.04 -5.13 -11.52
C ILE A 139 9.66 -5.46 -12.10
N LEU A 140 9.61 -5.89 -13.37
CA LEU A 140 8.43 -6.33 -14.10
C LEU A 140 8.25 -7.85 -14.11
N GLY A 141 9.09 -8.58 -13.38
CA GLY A 141 9.06 -10.03 -13.27
C GLY A 141 7.80 -10.59 -12.60
N PRO A 142 7.76 -11.93 -12.41
CA PRO A 142 6.64 -12.61 -11.80
C PRO A 142 6.29 -12.05 -10.42
N TYR A 143 4.99 -11.95 -10.15
CA TYR A 143 4.50 -11.59 -8.83
C TYR A 143 3.13 -12.23 -8.64
N PRO A 144 3.09 -13.45 -8.07
CA PRO A 144 1.88 -14.26 -7.96
C PRO A 144 0.64 -13.53 -7.41
N PRO A 145 0.75 -12.61 -6.41
CA PRO A 145 -0.43 -11.86 -5.94
C PRO A 145 -1.12 -11.02 -7.01
N ALA A 146 -0.40 -10.58 -8.06
CA ALA A 146 -0.96 -9.80 -9.16
C ALA A 146 -1.31 -10.65 -10.40
N GLY A 147 -1.18 -11.98 -10.33
CA GLY A 147 -1.41 -12.86 -11.45
C GLY A 147 -0.26 -12.88 -12.48
N PRO A 148 -0.35 -13.78 -13.50
CA PRO A 148 0.77 -14.11 -14.37
C PRO A 148 1.14 -13.01 -15.38
N ASP A 149 0.23 -12.09 -15.67
CA ASP A 149 0.31 -11.16 -16.80
C ASP A 149 0.09 -9.69 -16.39
N TRP A 150 0.29 -9.37 -15.11
CA TRP A 150 -0.03 -8.06 -14.53
C TRP A 150 0.59 -6.87 -15.28
N GLN A 151 1.79 -7.04 -15.82
CA GLN A 151 2.52 -6.06 -16.62
C GLN A 151 1.76 -5.63 -17.88
N LYS A 152 0.93 -6.50 -18.48
CA LYS A 152 0.09 -6.17 -19.66
C LYS A 152 -1.04 -5.20 -19.32
N PHE A 153 -1.35 -5.03 -18.03
CA PHE A 153 -2.41 -4.16 -17.54
C PHE A 153 -1.89 -2.81 -17.06
N ILE A 154 -0.58 -2.56 -17.11
CA ILE A 154 -0.02 -1.23 -16.86
C ILE A 154 -0.61 -0.26 -17.87
N ARG A 155 -1.25 0.80 -17.37
CA ARG A 155 -1.74 1.93 -18.15
C ARG A 155 -1.06 3.17 -17.64
N LYS A 156 -0.42 3.90 -18.55
CA LYS A 156 0.32 5.13 -18.19
C LYS A 156 -0.38 6.38 -18.68
N ASP A 157 -1.46 6.30 -19.45
CA ASP A 157 -2.05 7.49 -20.09
C ASP A 157 -2.43 8.59 -19.10
N VAL A 158 -3.04 8.22 -17.97
CA VAL A 158 -3.46 9.12 -16.89
C VAL A 158 -2.47 9.08 -15.72
N THR A 159 -2.36 7.95 -15.02
CA THR A 159 -1.47 7.82 -13.85
C THR A 159 -0.11 7.30 -14.26
N ARG A 160 0.95 7.99 -13.87
CA ARG A 160 2.34 7.68 -14.23
C ARG A 160 3.07 6.91 -13.13
N ALA A 161 2.82 7.22 -11.87
CA ALA A 161 3.46 6.55 -10.72
C ALA A 161 2.69 6.78 -9.42
N LEU A 162 2.80 5.85 -8.46
CA LEU A 162 2.54 6.08 -7.04
C LEU A 162 3.89 6.45 -6.40
N THR A 163 4.02 7.69 -5.93
CA THR A 163 5.31 8.26 -5.51
C THR A 163 5.46 8.40 -4.01
N GLY A 164 4.35 8.40 -3.27
CA GLY A 164 4.39 8.67 -1.84
C GLY A 164 3.25 8.04 -1.07
N VAL A 165 3.50 7.83 0.22
CA VAL A 165 2.54 7.36 1.22
C VAL A 165 2.63 8.29 2.43
N GLU A 166 1.51 8.83 2.87
CA GLU A 166 1.45 9.66 4.07
C GLU A 166 1.01 8.80 5.26
N MET A 167 1.78 8.90 6.34
CA MET A 167 1.55 8.24 7.62
C MET A 167 1.29 9.30 8.68
N GLN A 168 0.11 9.29 9.29
CA GLN A 168 -0.22 10.18 10.39
C GLN A 168 0.16 9.57 11.73
N SER A 169 0.55 10.41 12.69
CA SER A 169 0.76 10.02 14.09
C SER A 169 0.69 11.24 15.01
N PRO A 170 0.24 11.09 16.28
CA PRO A 170 0.45 12.10 17.31
C PRO A 170 1.94 12.39 17.57
N ASP A 171 2.80 11.41 17.29
CA ASP A 171 4.26 11.47 17.35
C ASP A 171 4.87 10.94 16.04
N PRO A 172 5.01 11.80 15.01
CA PRO A 172 5.50 11.40 13.68
C PRO A 172 6.94 10.92 13.69
N GLN A 173 7.81 11.57 14.49
CA GLN A 173 9.21 11.19 14.59
C GLN A 173 9.35 9.78 15.15
N SER A 174 8.65 9.46 16.25
CA SER A 174 8.64 8.10 16.82
C SER A 174 8.10 7.07 15.82
N LEU A 175 7.09 7.42 15.01
CA LEU A 175 6.57 6.51 13.98
C LEU A 175 7.58 6.29 12.86
N ALA A 176 8.25 7.34 12.40
CA ALA A 176 9.29 7.27 11.37
C ALA A 176 10.49 6.44 11.82
N GLU A 177 10.96 6.64 13.05
CA GLU A 177 12.04 5.84 13.64
C GLU A 177 11.67 4.36 13.79
N HIS A 178 10.43 4.08 14.17
CA HIS A 178 9.92 2.71 14.29
C HIS A 178 9.84 2.00 12.94
N TRP A 179 9.21 2.64 11.94
CA TRP A 179 9.14 2.11 10.58
C TRP A 179 10.53 2.00 9.95
N GLY A 180 11.41 2.97 10.19
CA GLY A 180 12.78 2.93 9.69
C GLY A 180 13.58 1.76 10.23
N LYS A 181 13.42 1.41 11.51
CA LYS A 181 14.03 0.21 12.10
C LYS A 181 13.47 -1.09 11.52
N ILE A 182 12.14 -1.17 11.34
CA ILE A 182 11.49 -2.36 10.75
C ILE A 182 11.94 -2.57 9.30
N VAL A 183 11.87 -1.53 8.48
CA VAL A 183 12.20 -1.58 7.04
C VAL A 183 13.71 -1.62 6.82
N GLY A 184 14.51 -1.16 7.79
CA GLY A 184 15.97 -1.05 7.69
C GLY A 184 16.41 0.12 6.82
N VAL A 185 15.66 1.23 6.84
CA VAL A 185 15.95 2.48 6.14
C VAL A 185 15.93 3.59 7.19
N ALA A 186 17.03 4.34 7.33
CA ALA A 186 17.07 5.42 8.30
C ALA A 186 16.12 6.56 7.88
N PRO A 187 15.30 7.11 8.79
CA PRO A 187 14.50 8.29 8.48
C PRO A 187 15.40 9.50 8.22
N GLY A 188 15.09 10.20 7.15
CA GLY A 188 15.62 11.51 6.82
C GLY A 188 14.57 12.60 7.04
N LYS A 189 14.78 13.74 6.39
CA LYS A 189 13.85 14.86 6.36
C LYS A 189 13.54 15.22 4.92
N ALA A 190 12.26 15.30 4.59
CA ALA A 190 11.79 15.90 3.35
C ALA A 190 11.87 17.43 3.42
N GLU A 191 11.51 18.09 2.31
CA GLU A 191 11.33 19.53 2.28
C GLU A 191 10.32 19.97 3.38
N GLY A 192 10.61 21.08 4.04
CA GLY A 192 9.80 21.55 5.18
C GLY A 192 10.03 20.80 6.50
N GLY A 193 11.04 19.91 6.58
CA GLY A 193 11.45 19.26 7.84
C GLY A 193 10.55 18.10 8.30
N VAL A 194 9.73 17.56 7.39
CA VAL A 194 8.86 16.40 7.65
C VAL A 194 9.71 15.12 7.70
N ASP A 195 9.49 14.26 8.69
CA ASP A 195 10.15 12.95 8.77
C ASP A 195 9.80 12.09 7.55
N GLU A 196 10.79 11.48 6.91
CA GLU A 196 10.60 10.72 5.68
C GLU A 196 11.46 9.46 5.62
N LEU A 197 10.88 8.35 5.16
CA LEU A 197 11.63 7.19 4.67
C LEU A 197 11.66 7.22 3.15
N THR A 198 12.84 7.32 2.57
CA THR A 198 13.03 7.34 1.11
C THR A 198 13.40 5.95 0.62
N LEU A 199 12.55 5.37 -0.24
CA LEU A 199 12.83 4.13 -0.97
C LEU A 199 13.21 4.47 -2.42
N PRO A 200 13.80 3.54 -3.19
CA PRO A 200 14.17 3.79 -4.58
C PRO A 200 13.01 4.21 -5.49
N ASN A 201 11.77 3.85 -5.14
CA ASN A 201 10.58 4.05 -5.98
C ASN A 201 9.41 4.79 -5.33
N ALA A 202 9.49 5.11 -4.04
CA ALA A 202 8.45 5.85 -3.30
C ALA A 202 9.02 6.44 -2.01
N SER A 203 8.33 7.39 -1.40
CA SER A 203 8.63 7.85 -0.04
C SER A 203 7.47 7.67 0.93
N PHE A 204 7.79 7.48 2.22
CA PHE A 204 6.81 7.48 3.30
C PHE A 204 7.03 8.73 4.14
N ARG A 205 6.05 9.63 4.18
CA ARG A 205 6.12 10.87 4.95
C ARG A 205 5.30 10.76 6.21
N PHE A 206 5.91 11.11 7.34
CA PHE A 206 5.31 10.99 8.66
C PHE A 206 4.90 12.37 9.14
N VAL A 207 3.59 12.60 9.26
CA VAL A 207 3.01 13.91 9.57
C VAL A 207 2.19 13.85 10.85
N ARG A 208 2.04 15.00 11.51
CA ARG A 208 1.24 15.11 12.74
C ARG A 208 -0.23 14.86 12.42
N GLY A 209 -0.84 13.93 13.16
CA GLY A 209 -2.26 13.60 13.06
C GLY A 209 -2.83 13.10 14.39
N ALA A 210 -4.15 12.88 14.42
CA ALA A 210 -4.84 12.47 15.64
C ALA A 210 -4.61 10.99 16.02
N GLY A 211 -4.15 10.17 15.07
CA GLY A 211 -3.92 8.75 15.27
C GLY A 211 -2.92 8.20 14.27
N GLU A 212 -2.46 6.99 14.55
CA GLU A 212 -1.52 6.26 13.71
C GLU A 212 -2.28 5.57 12.57
N ILE A 213 -2.20 6.14 11.37
CA ILE A 213 -2.88 5.62 10.17
C ILE A 213 -2.04 5.90 8.91
N MET A 214 -2.17 5.05 7.90
CA MET A 214 -1.86 5.42 6.52
C MET A 214 -3.01 6.31 6.00
N SER A 215 -2.74 7.61 5.85
CA SER A 215 -3.76 8.64 5.60
C SER A 215 -3.90 9.01 4.14
N ALA A 216 -2.82 8.99 3.36
CA ALA A 216 -2.83 9.42 1.97
C ALA A 216 -1.88 8.61 1.08
N LEU A 217 -2.20 8.60 -0.21
CA LEU A 217 -1.37 8.10 -1.29
C LEU A 217 -1.14 9.22 -2.29
N GLU A 218 0.08 9.29 -2.82
CA GLU A 218 0.49 10.32 -3.76
C GLU A 218 0.80 9.74 -5.12
N PHE A 219 0.24 10.40 -6.13
CA PHE A 219 0.30 9.95 -7.51
C PHE A 219 0.83 11.07 -8.40
N ARG A 220 1.74 10.70 -9.28
CA ARG A 220 2.08 11.52 -10.44
C ARG A 220 1.11 11.20 -11.57
N VAL A 221 0.44 12.21 -12.09
CA VAL A 221 -0.54 12.08 -13.18
C VAL A 221 -0.13 12.96 -14.37
N SER A 222 -0.65 12.69 -15.56
CA SER A 222 -0.38 13.51 -16.75
C SER A 222 -1.12 14.84 -16.75
N ASP A 223 -2.29 14.89 -16.11
CA ASP A 223 -3.15 16.08 -16.03
C ASP A 223 -3.95 16.04 -14.73
N VAL A 224 -3.53 16.87 -13.77
CA VAL A 224 -4.19 17.02 -12.47
C VAL A 224 -5.64 17.49 -12.62
N ALA A 225 -5.91 18.46 -13.48
CA ALA A 225 -7.25 19.03 -13.63
C ALA A 225 -8.25 18.00 -14.16
N SER A 226 -7.83 17.18 -15.13
CA SER A 226 -8.65 16.10 -15.68
C SER A 226 -8.96 15.02 -14.64
N VAL A 227 -8.00 14.61 -13.83
CA VAL A 227 -8.21 13.61 -12.75
C VAL A 227 -9.18 14.15 -11.69
N LEU A 228 -8.98 15.40 -11.25
CA LEU A 228 -9.88 16.03 -10.27
C LEU A 228 -11.29 16.23 -10.83
N HIS A 229 -11.41 16.54 -12.13
CA HIS A 229 -12.71 16.60 -12.80
C HIS A 229 -13.40 15.23 -12.83
N ALA A 230 -12.67 14.16 -13.17
CA ALA A 230 -13.19 12.79 -13.14
C ALA A 230 -13.64 12.39 -11.73
N ALA A 231 -12.88 12.75 -10.69
CA ALA A 231 -13.25 12.52 -9.29
C ALA A 231 -14.58 13.22 -8.93
N LYS A 232 -14.74 14.50 -9.29
CA LYS A 232 -16.00 15.24 -9.09
C LYS A 232 -17.17 14.61 -9.83
N THR A 233 -16.98 14.20 -11.08
CA THR A 233 -18.02 13.53 -11.88
C THR A 233 -18.45 12.19 -11.28
N LYS A 234 -17.54 11.50 -10.58
CA LYS A 234 -17.83 10.30 -9.78
C LYS A 234 -18.45 10.58 -8.41
N GLY A 235 -18.65 11.85 -8.05
CA GLY A 235 -19.27 12.26 -6.80
C GLY A 235 -18.31 12.44 -5.62
N HIS A 236 -16.99 12.42 -5.86
CA HIS A 236 -16.00 12.66 -4.81
C HIS A 236 -15.80 14.16 -4.59
N ALA A 237 -15.77 14.56 -3.32
CA ALA A 237 -15.36 15.92 -2.95
C ALA A 237 -13.87 16.10 -3.23
N VAL A 238 -13.54 17.22 -3.88
CA VAL A 238 -12.16 17.61 -4.20
C VAL A 238 -11.80 18.89 -3.45
N ALA A 239 -10.63 18.90 -2.81
CA ALA A 239 -10.05 20.08 -2.20
C ALA A 239 -8.59 20.20 -2.68
N GLY A 240 -8.22 21.34 -3.27
CA GLY A 240 -6.91 21.50 -3.90
C GLY A 240 -6.64 20.39 -4.93
N ASN A 241 -5.53 19.67 -4.76
CA ASN A 241 -5.13 18.56 -5.62
C ASN A 241 -5.40 17.19 -4.99
N GLU A 242 -6.43 17.08 -4.16
CA GLU A 242 -6.74 15.84 -3.46
C GLU A 242 -8.23 15.54 -3.35
N PHE A 243 -8.54 14.26 -3.20
CA PHE A 243 -9.89 13.72 -2.98
C PHE A 243 -9.83 12.45 -2.11
N LEU A 244 -10.91 12.12 -1.41
CA LEU A 244 -10.98 10.92 -0.59
C LEU A 244 -11.53 9.74 -1.40
N LEU A 245 -10.81 8.62 -1.45
CA LEU A 245 -11.26 7.40 -2.11
C LEU A 245 -10.71 6.17 -1.39
N GLY A 246 -11.56 5.16 -1.17
CA GLY A 246 -11.13 3.93 -0.47
C GLY A 246 -10.63 4.18 0.95
N GLY A 247 -11.15 5.19 1.64
CA GLY A 247 -10.80 5.51 3.03
C GLY A 247 -9.44 6.17 3.24
N VAL A 248 -8.76 6.61 2.16
CA VAL A 248 -7.53 7.40 2.19
C VAL A 248 -7.61 8.59 1.24
N THR A 249 -6.79 9.61 1.49
CA THR A 249 -6.68 10.75 0.58
C THR A 249 -5.81 10.37 -0.63
N PHE A 250 -6.33 10.57 -1.83
CA PHE A 250 -5.56 10.50 -3.07
C PHE A 250 -5.11 11.91 -3.40
N ARG A 251 -3.80 12.13 -3.42
CA ARG A 251 -3.18 13.42 -3.77
C ARG A 251 -2.48 13.27 -5.11
N VAL A 252 -2.74 14.20 -6.02
CA VAL A 252 -2.22 14.14 -7.39
C VAL A 252 -1.31 15.34 -7.69
N SER A 253 -0.27 15.08 -8.48
CA SER A 253 0.70 16.09 -8.94
C SER A 253 1.08 15.86 -10.39
#